data_AF-A0A8B3S3K2-F1
#
_entry.id   AF-A0A8B3S3K2-F1
#
_cell.length_a   1.000
_cell.length_b   1.000
_cell.length_c   1.000
_cell.angle_alpha   90.00
_cell.angle_beta   90.00
_cell.angle_gamma   90.00
#
_symmetry.space_group_name_H-M   'P 1'
#
loop_
_entity.id
_entity.type
_entity.pdbx_description
1 polymer ?
#
loop_
_entity_poly.entity_id
_entity_poly.type
_entity_poly.pdbx_seq_one_letter_code
_entity_poly.pdbx_strand_id
1 'polypeptide(L)'
;MIEAIKEIGEYYLKKEGKHLNDPVDIIVEDPASSPAYKHILAVIINKTETGFEFGGVRHEEYTKKKIGQYLYKRGSSKGSDLTPTSRITEVQKTFTNKMLLWFKNVVKNKDLELNEEDTEFISDLGGCVEQNKDIILSELKSKTGNFAKNENGILTLIINNGENKYVGDIPVFRKILLHDFSMKLYHSPTYKIQSISQNQFCSVCKQRSDEVYGLVSTYSFYNVDKPGFVAGGFNREDAWKNYPVCLKCALTLEAGKQYVDEFLAYKFYGFNYYIIPKLLQHGRGQEIYELLEDYRKNIRDANVKIKKEYGNLLSETEEEALYILAQQENFLNNNLLFYEKTNAAFRILLYIEDILPSRLRTLFDEKRNVDKKTVFKEFGKDGKALAFTFGNVWHFFPRNREQDMSKYFLEIINKIFVGRKIDYPFLMSVMVNKIRREFTNSGTTKLSTLMGLQLLDYLNNLDLLDNLNGCVEMNENGINQIFGGDDAPLNEKVNKLFTEFPDFFDQPAKRAVFMEGALAKLLLNIQYQERGADPFRTKLQGLKLDERLVKRLLPEMQNKLEEYGKNYYRELEALISKYMIQAGEGWRLSKDEISFYFVLGMNLYYMFNSTNGGKTDE
;
A
#
# COMPACT_ATOMS: atom_id res chain seq x y z
N MET A 1 10.22 -13.70 4.74
CA MET A 1 9.23 -13.80 3.62
C MET A 1 8.93 -15.22 3.15
N ILE A 2 9.86 -15.93 2.48
CA ILE A 2 9.58 -17.20 1.76
C ILE A 2 8.96 -18.29 2.66
N GLU A 3 9.45 -18.45 3.89
CA GLU A 3 8.90 -19.41 4.86
C GLU A 3 7.44 -19.12 5.20
N ALA A 4 7.06 -17.85 5.39
CA ALA A 4 5.68 -17.46 5.66
C ALA A 4 4.77 -17.73 4.46
N ILE A 5 5.26 -17.50 3.24
CA ILE A 5 4.51 -17.80 2.01
C ILE A 5 4.33 -19.31 1.83
N LYS A 6 5.35 -20.11 2.17
CA LYS A 6 5.25 -21.57 2.21
C LYS A 6 4.18 -22.02 3.20
N GLU A 7 4.17 -21.48 4.42
CA GLU A 7 3.17 -21.81 5.45
C GLU A 7 1.74 -21.44 5.01
N ILE A 8 1.55 -20.26 4.42
CA ILE A 8 0.28 -19.86 3.80
C ILE A 8 -0.12 -20.84 2.70
N GLY A 9 0.83 -21.27 1.88
CA GLY A 9 0.61 -22.26 0.82
C GLY A 9 0.18 -23.62 1.36
N GLU A 10 0.81 -24.12 2.42
CA GLU A 10 0.44 -25.37 3.09
C GLU A 10 -0.99 -25.31 3.64
N TYR A 11 -1.35 -24.20 4.29
CA TYR A 11 -2.72 -23.94 4.74
C TYR A 11 -3.70 -23.91 3.57
N TYR A 12 -3.39 -23.17 2.51
CA TYR A 12 -4.30 -23.01 1.37
C TYR A 12 -4.54 -24.33 0.62
N LEU A 13 -3.48 -25.12 0.41
CA LEU A 13 -3.59 -26.45 -0.19
C LEU A 13 -4.48 -27.37 0.65
N LYS A 14 -4.29 -27.39 1.97
CA LYS A 14 -5.12 -28.19 2.88
C LYS A 14 -6.59 -27.78 2.84
N LYS A 15 -6.86 -26.47 2.84
CA LYS A 15 -8.21 -25.90 2.80
C LYS A 15 -8.95 -26.24 1.51
N GLU A 16 -8.28 -26.10 0.36
CA GLU A 16 -8.85 -26.39 -0.96
C GLU A 16 -8.88 -27.89 -1.28
N GLY A 17 -8.40 -28.76 -0.39
CA GLY A 17 -8.28 -30.20 -0.66
C GLY A 17 -7.32 -30.54 -1.79
N LYS A 18 -6.37 -29.64 -2.10
CA LYS A 18 -5.38 -29.83 -3.16
C LYS A 18 -4.18 -30.61 -2.62
N HIS A 19 -3.72 -31.59 -3.39
CA HIS A 19 -2.63 -32.47 -3.00
C HIS A 19 -1.39 -32.23 -3.85
N LEU A 20 -0.20 -32.24 -3.23
CA LEU A 20 1.08 -32.13 -3.95
C LEU A 20 1.32 -33.29 -4.93
N ASN A 21 0.60 -34.40 -4.77
CA ASN A 21 0.64 -35.55 -5.69
C ASN A 21 -0.21 -35.33 -6.96
N ASP A 22 -1.05 -34.29 -6.99
CA ASP A 22 -1.69 -33.77 -8.20
C ASP A 22 -1.30 -32.31 -8.42
N PRO A 23 -0.07 -32.04 -8.91
CA PRO A 23 0.46 -30.70 -9.08
C PRO A 23 -0.37 -29.78 -9.97
N VAL A 24 -1.13 -30.36 -10.92
CA VAL A 24 -1.83 -29.60 -11.95
C VAL A 24 -2.93 -28.74 -11.34
N ASP A 25 -3.66 -29.27 -10.36
CA ASP A 25 -4.72 -28.53 -9.66
C ASP A 25 -4.19 -27.34 -8.84
N ILE A 26 -2.88 -27.33 -8.54
CA ILE A 26 -2.18 -26.23 -7.88
C ILE A 26 -1.76 -25.16 -8.91
N ILE A 27 -1.30 -25.58 -10.09
CA ILE A 27 -0.70 -24.70 -11.09
C ILE A 27 -1.77 -23.92 -11.88
N VAL A 28 -2.95 -24.52 -12.09
CA VAL A 28 -4.06 -23.90 -12.84
C VAL A 28 -4.51 -22.58 -12.23
N GLU A 29 -4.89 -21.65 -13.09
CA GLU A 29 -5.42 -20.34 -12.75
C GLU A 29 -6.91 -20.26 -13.07
N ASP A 30 -7.63 -19.40 -12.36
CA ASP A 30 -8.99 -19.04 -12.74
C ASP A 30 -8.99 -18.28 -14.08
N PRO A 31 -9.61 -18.79 -15.16
CA PRO A 31 -9.71 -18.06 -16.41
C PRO A 31 -10.58 -16.79 -16.29
N ALA A 32 -11.45 -16.66 -15.29
CA ALA A 32 -12.27 -15.47 -15.08
C ALA A 32 -11.56 -14.41 -14.22
N SER A 33 -10.61 -13.65 -14.81
CA SER A 33 -9.86 -12.62 -14.07
C SER A 33 -10.68 -11.40 -13.60
N SER A 34 -11.93 -11.29 -14.04
CA SER A 34 -12.83 -10.23 -13.61
C SER A 34 -14.28 -10.71 -13.76
N PRO A 35 -15.26 -10.04 -13.09
CA PRO A 35 -16.68 -10.37 -13.24
C PRO A 35 -17.23 -10.24 -14.68
N ALA A 36 -16.46 -9.67 -15.60
CA ALA A 36 -16.82 -9.60 -17.02
C ALA A 36 -16.72 -10.98 -17.72
N TYR A 37 -15.84 -11.87 -17.29
CA TYR A 37 -15.66 -13.18 -17.91
C TYR A 37 -16.76 -14.15 -17.45
N LYS A 38 -17.87 -14.18 -18.19
CA LYS A 38 -19.07 -14.98 -17.84
C LYS A 38 -19.33 -16.14 -18.78
N HIS A 39 -18.68 -16.17 -19.94
CA HIS A 39 -19.01 -17.09 -21.02
C HIS A 39 -17.87 -18.06 -21.28
N ILE A 40 -18.16 -19.35 -21.47
CA ILE A 40 -17.26 -20.33 -22.06
C ILE A 40 -17.71 -20.58 -23.49
N LEU A 41 -16.76 -20.51 -24.43
CA LEU A 41 -16.92 -20.97 -25.80
C LEU A 41 -16.02 -22.20 -25.98
N ALA A 42 -16.63 -23.37 -26.01
CA ALA A 42 -15.94 -24.64 -26.18
C ALA A 42 -16.05 -25.12 -27.62
N VAL A 43 -14.91 -25.24 -28.29
CA VAL A 43 -14.82 -25.91 -29.60
C VAL A 43 -14.95 -27.40 -29.37
N ILE A 44 -16.02 -28.02 -29.88
CA ILE A 44 -16.26 -29.46 -29.75
C ILE A 44 -15.55 -30.18 -30.90
N ILE A 45 -14.76 -31.18 -30.55
CA ILE A 45 -14.16 -32.11 -31.49
C ILE A 45 -14.64 -33.53 -31.15
N ASN A 46 -15.31 -34.18 -32.10
CA ASN A 46 -15.76 -35.56 -31.97
C ASN A 46 -14.62 -36.50 -32.38
N LYS A 47 -14.27 -37.46 -31.51
CA LYS A 47 -13.36 -38.57 -31.84
C LYS A 47 -14.16 -39.66 -32.54
N THR A 48 -13.80 -39.97 -33.78
CA THR A 48 -14.39 -41.04 -34.59
C THR A 48 -13.41 -42.20 -34.73
N GLU A 49 -13.83 -43.31 -35.34
CA GLU A 49 -12.92 -44.43 -35.66
C GLU A 49 -11.82 -44.04 -36.64
N THR A 50 -12.04 -43.01 -37.45
CA THR A 50 -11.14 -42.55 -38.52
C THR A 50 -10.37 -41.27 -38.17
N GLY A 51 -10.54 -40.71 -36.96
CA GLY A 51 -9.81 -39.52 -36.50
C GLY A 51 -10.66 -38.54 -35.71
N PHE A 52 -10.60 -37.26 -36.08
CA PHE A 52 -11.29 -36.17 -35.39
C PHE A 52 -12.14 -35.33 -36.35
N GLU A 53 -13.36 -35.02 -35.93
CA GLU A 53 -14.29 -34.19 -36.70
C GLU A 53 -14.79 -33.01 -35.85
N PHE A 54 -14.91 -31.85 -36.47
CA PHE A 54 -15.44 -30.67 -35.80
C PHE A 54 -16.95 -30.83 -35.53
N GLY A 55 -17.35 -30.69 -34.26
CA GLY A 55 -18.72 -30.88 -33.80
C GLY A 55 -19.51 -29.60 -33.54
N GLY A 56 -18.93 -28.42 -33.79
CA GLY A 56 -19.53 -27.11 -33.50
C GLY A 56 -18.92 -26.40 -32.29
N VAL A 57 -19.36 -25.17 -32.03
CA VAL A 57 -18.99 -24.41 -30.83
C VAL A 57 -20.13 -24.40 -29.81
N ARG A 58 -19.88 -24.92 -28.61
CA ARG A 58 -20.81 -24.83 -27.48
C ARG A 58 -20.58 -23.56 -26.68
N HIS A 59 -21.68 -22.91 -26.30
CA HIS A 59 -21.67 -21.81 -25.34
C HIS A 59 -22.25 -22.32 -24.02
N GLU A 60 -21.61 -21.96 -22.91
CA GLU A 60 -22.11 -22.20 -21.56
C GLU A 60 -21.67 -21.06 -20.63
N GLU A 61 -22.35 -20.92 -19.50
CA GLU A 61 -21.93 -19.97 -18.47
C GLU A 61 -20.70 -20.49 -17.73
N TYR A 62 -19.76 -19.58 -17.45
CA TYR A 62 -18.59 -19.85 -16.64
C TYR A 62 -19.00 -20.23 -15.21
N THR A 63 -18.30 -21.22 -14.65
CA THR A 63 -18.44 -21.58 -13.23
C THR A 63 -17.10 -21.89 -12.59
N LYS A 64 -16.90 -21.37 -11.37
CA LYS A 64 -15.70 -21.66 -10.55
C LYS A 64 -15.51 -23.15 -10.28
N LYS A 65 -16.59 -23.94 -10.29
CA LYS A 65 -16.54 -25.40 -10.04
C LYS A 65 -15.75 -26.18 -11.10
N LYS A 66 -15.56 -25.60 -12.30
CA LYS A 66 -14.90 -26.26 -13.43
C LYS A 66 -13.48 -25.75 -13.70
N ILE A 67 -12.85 -24.98 -12.79
CA ILE A 67 -11.50 -24.41 -12.99
C ILE A 67 -10.48 -25.50 -13.39
N GLY A 68 -10.48 -26.64 -12.69
CA GLY A 68 -9.61 -27.78 -13.02
C GLY A 68 -9.88 -28.36 -14.41
N GLN A 69 -11.15 -28.42 -14.83
CA GLN A 69 -11.56 -28.91 -16.15
C GLN A 69 -11.15 -27.96 -17.28
N TYR A 70 -11.24 -26.65 -17.05
CA TYR A 70 -10.81 -25.65 -18.03
C TYR A 70 -9.29 -25.65 -18.24
N LEU A 71 -8.51 -26.08 -17.23
CA LEU A 71 -7.06 -26.19 -17.27
C LEU A 71 -6.35 -24.89 -17.70
N TYR A 72 -6.90 -23.73 -17.36
CA TYR A 72 -6.32 -22.46 -17.81
C TYR A 72 -5.00 -22.16 -17.08
N LYS A 73 -3.96 -21.77 -17.83
CA LYS A 73 -2.74 -21.17 -17.27
C LYS A 73 -2.18 -20.16 -18.25
N ARG A 74 -2.07 -18.91 -17.81
CA ARG A 74 -1.61 -17.81 -18.66
C ARG A 74 -0.17 -18.03 -19.14
N GLY A 75 0.04 -17.82 -20.44
CA GLY A 75 1.37 -17.79 -21.04
C GLY A 75 1.86 -16.38 -21.32
N SER A 76 2.80 -16.26 -22.26
CA SER A 76 3.34 -14.95 -22.63
C SER A 76 2.28 -14.09 -23.35
N SER A 77 2.30 -12.77 -23.15
CA SER A 77 1.30 -11.88 -23.75
C SER A 77 1.26 -11.94 -25.28
N LYS A 78 2.40 -12.16 -25.94
CA LYS A 78 2.52 -12.26 -27.41
C LYS A 78 2.55 -13.69 -27.95
N GLY A 79 2.67 -14.71 -27.10
CA GLY A 79 2.66 -16.12 -27.47
C GLY A 79 1.38 -16.84 -27.03
N SER A 80 1.37 -18.17 -27.10
CA SER A 80 0.25 -18.96 -26.59
C SER A 80 0.15 -18.91 -25.07
N ASP A 81 -1.02 -19.27 -24.54
CA ASP A 81 -1.13 -19.69 -23.15
C ASP A 81 -0.50 -21.09 -22.99
N LEU A 82 -0.35 -21.60 -21.76
CA LEU A 82 0.30 -22.92 -21.55
C LEU A 82 -0.64 -24.09 -21.83
N THR A 83 -1.89 -23.80 -22.15
CA THR A 83 -2.92 -24.76 -22.55
C THR A 83 -3.70 -24.16 -23.72
N PRO A 84 -4.52 -24.95 -24.43
CA PRO A 84 -5.38 -24.40 -25.48
C PRO A 84 -6.56 -23.58 -24.94
N THR A 85 -6.71 -23.45 -23.62
CA THR A 85 -7.72 -22.59 -22.98
C THR A 85 -7.19 -21.17 -22.84
N SER A 86 -7.97 -20.16 -23.27
CA SER A 86 -7.54 -18.75 -23.27
C SER A 86 -8.68 -17.77 -23.03
N ARG A 87 -8.36 -16.65 -22.38
CA ARG A 87 -9.27 -15.50 -22.24
C ARG A 87 -9.45 -14.81 -23.60
N ILE A 88 -10.70 -14.57 -24.00
CA ILE A 88 -11.03 -13.87 -25.23
C ILE A 88 -10.93 -12.37 -24.99
N THR A 89 -9.95 -11.73 -25.63
CA THR A 89 -9.88 -10.26 -25.75
C THR A 89 -10.31 -9.83 -27.14
N GLU A 90 -9.73 -10.46 -28.16
CA GLU A 90 -10.14 -10.35 -29.55
C GLU A 90 -10.23 -11.78 -30.11
N VAL A 91 -11.43 -12.20 -30.51
CA VAL A 91 -11.75 -13.61 -30.81
C VAL A 91 -10.80 -14.22 -31.85
N GLN A 92 -10.51 -13.50 -32.93
CA GLN A 92 -9.66 -13.99 -34.01
C GLN A 92 -8.20 -14.17 -33.57
N LYS A 93 -7.65 -13.19 -32.84
CA LYS A 93 -6.29 -13.29 -32.28
C LYS A 93 -6.20 -14.35 -31.20
N THR A 94 -7.24 -14.50 -30.37
CA THR A 94 -7.27 -15.51 -29.31
C THR A 94 -7.25 -16.90 -29.91
N PHE A 95 -8.10 -17.19 -30.89
CA PHE A 95 -8.11 -18.50 -31.57
C PHE A 95 -6.78 -18.78 -32.29
N THR A 96 -6.27 -17.82 -33.07
CA THR A 96 -5.08 -18.03 -33.90
C THR A 96 -3.77 -18.02 -33.11
N ASN A 97 -3.57 -17.01 -32.26
CA ASN A 97 -2.29 -16.78 -31.58
C ASN A 97 -2.23 -17.46 -30.21
N LYS A 98 -3.34 -17.99 -29.70
CA LYS A 98 -3.35 -18.76 -28.44
C LYS A 98 -3.62 -20.23 -28.67
N MET A 99 -4.83 -20.60 -29.08
CA MET A 99 -5.23 -22.00 -29.22
C MET A 99 -4.47 -22.73 -30.34
N LEU A 100 -4.53 -22.24 -31.58
CA LEU A 100 -3.82 -22.88 -32.71
C LEU A 100 -2.30 -22.85 -32.53
N LEU A 101 -1.77 -21.73 -32.02
CA LEU A 101 -0.35 -21.61 -31.75
C LEU A 101 0.11 -22.59 -30.66
N TRP A 102 -0.72 -22.89 -29.65
CA TRP A 102 -0.42 -23.88 -28.62
C TRP A 102 -0.16 -25.26 -29.24
N PHE A 103 -1.06 -25.76 -30.08
CA PHE A 103 -0.86 -27.05 -30.78
C PHE A 103 0.44 -27.07 -31.58
N LYS A 104 0.70 -26.01 -32.36
CA LYS A 104 1.92 -25.88 -33.16
C LYS A 104 3.19 -25.88 -32.32
N ASN A 105 3.15 -25.28 -31.14
CA ASN A 105 4.29 -25.24 -30.21
C ASN A 105 4.53 -26.61 -29.58
N VAL A 106 3.47 -27.30 -29.14
CA VAL A 106 3.55 -28.63 -28.51
C VAL A 106 4.12 -29.66 -29.49
N VAL A 107 3.58 -29.76 -30.71
CA VAL A 107 4.03 -30.73 -31.72
C VAL A 107 5.50 -30.51 -32.13
N LYS A 108 5.99 -29.27 -32.05
CA LYS A 108 7.39 -28.94 -32.38
C LYS A 108 8.36 -29.10 -31.21
N ASN A 109 7.86 -29.21 -29.98
CA ASN A 109 8.69 -29.22 -28.80
C ASN A 109 9.22 -30.63 -28.52
N LYS A 110 10.48 -30.86 -28.89
CA LYS A 110 11.15 -32.16 -28.72
C LYS A 110 11.51 -32.50 -27.27
N ASP A 111 11.46 -31.51 -26.37
CA ASP A 111 11.76 -31.70 -24.96
C ASP A 111 10.56 -32.29 -24.20
N LEU A 112 9.35 -32.24 -24.78
CA LEU A 112 8.19 -32.91 -24.22
C LEU A 112 8.34 -34.42 -24.40
N GLU A 113 8.63 -35.15 -23.31
CA GLU A 113 8.68 -36.62 -23.27
C GLU A 113 7.27 -37.24 -23.39
N LEU A 114 6.56 -36.96 -24.48
CA LEU A 114 5.30 -37.60 -24.85
C LEU A 114 5.57 -38.94 -25.54
N ASN A 115 4.70 -39.93 -25.31
CA ASN A 115 4.76 -41.17 -26.08
C ASN A 115 4.23 -40.92 -27.52
N GLU A 116 4.39 -41.90 -28.40
CA GLU A 116 3.94 -41.77 -29.80
C GLU A 116 2.43 -41.54 -29.88
N GLU A 117 1.64 -42.23 -29.07
CA GLU A 117 0.17 -42.11 -29.02
C GLU A 117 -0.30 -40.70 -28.63
N ASP A 118 0.28 -40.10 -27.57
CA ASP A 118 -0.01 -38.74 -27.12
C ASP A 118 0.39 -37.71 -28.18
N THR A 119 1.51 -37.94 -28.86
CA THR A 119 2.03 -37.04 -29.91
C THR A 119 1.11 -37.04 -31.13
N GLU A 120 0.71 -38.23 -31.58
CA GLU A 120 -0.24 -38.42 -32.68
C GLU A 120 -1.60 -37.83 -32.31
N PHE A 121 -2.11 -38.12 -31.11
CA PHE A 121 -3.36 -37.55 -30.59
C PHE A 121 -3.39 -36.02 -30.63
N ILE A 122 -2.35 -35.35 -30.15
CA ILE A 122 -2.28 -33.88 -30.15
C ILE A 122 -2.11 -33.33 -31.57
N SER A 123 -1.32 -34.00 -32.41
CA SER A 123 -1.09 -33.62 -33.80
C SER A 123 -2.39 -33.67 -34.61
N ASP A 124 -3.13 -34.77 -34.52
CA ASP A 124 -4.39 -34.98 -35.24
C ASP A 124 -5.48 -34.04 -34.76
N LEU A 125 -5.58 -33.85 -33.44
CA LEU A 125 -6.51 -32.89 -32.86
C LEU A 125 -6.21 -31.46 -33.33
N GLY A 126 -4.93 -31.05 -33.28
CA GLY A 126 -4.50 -29.74 -33.79
C GLY A 126 -4.74 -29.58 -35.29
N GLY A 127 -4.53 -30.65 -36.06
CA GLY A 127 -4.81 -30.73 -37.49
C GLY A 127 -6.30 -30.50 -37.79
N CYS A 128 -7.19 -31.17 -37.06
CA CYS A 128 -8.64 -30.99 -37.18
C CYS A 128 -9.06 -29.53 -36.89
N VAL A 129 -8.52 -28.91 -35.83
CA VAL A 129 -8.82 -27.53 -35.47
C VAL A 129 -8.29 -26.54 -36.54
N GLU A 130 -7.11 -26.79 -37.11
CA GLU A 130 -6.54 -25.95 -38.18
C GLU A 130 -7.32 -26.08 -39.50
N GLN A 131 -7.70 -27.30 -39.90
CA GLN A 131 -8.49 -27.55 -41.11
C GLN A 131 -9.87 -26.88 -41.06
N ASN A 132 -10.49 -26.84 -39.87
CA ASN A 132 -11.81 -26.24 -39.65
C ASN A 132 -11.74 -24.77 -39.20
N LYS A 133 -10.57 -24.12 -39.31
CA LYS A 133 -10.30 -22.77 -38.78
C LYS A 133 -11.33 -21.72 -39.17
N ASP A 134 -11.71 -21.64 -40.43
CA ASP A 134 -12.62 -20.58 -40.91
C ASP A 134 -14.04 -20.77 -40.37
N ILE A 135 -14.51 -22.02 -40.32
CA ILE A 135 -15.82 -22.39 -39.78
C ILE A 135 -15.85 -22.09 -38.27
N ILE A 136 -14.84 -22.56 -37.52
CA ILE A 136 -14.72 -22.31 -36.07
C ILE A 136 -14.70 -20.81 -35.78
N LEU A 137 -13.90 -20.03 -36.52
CA LEU A 137 -13.84 -18.58 -36.36
C LEU A 137 -15.17 -17.89 -36.62
N SER A 138 -15.93 -18.35 -37.62
CA SER A 138 -17.25 -17.80 -37.93
C SER A 138 -18.26 -18.04 -36.80
N GLU A 139 -18.29 -19.25 -36.23
CA GLU A 139 -19.16 -19.59 -35.11
C GLU A 139 -18.76 -18.86 -33.83
N LEU A 140 -17.45 -18.76 -33.54
CA LEU A 140 -16.93 -18.01 -32.41
C LEU A 140 -17.32 -16.53 -32.52
N LYS A 141 -17.11 -15.90 -33.69
CA LYS A 141 -17.50 -14.50 -33.93
C LYS A 141 -18.99 -14.29 -33.70
N SER A 142 -19.83 -15.15 -34.26
CA SER A 142 -21.29 -15.13 -34.09
C SER A 142 -21.67 -15.17 -32.60
N LYS A 143 -21.12 -16.11 -31.83
CA LYS A 143 -21.43 -16.23 -30.39
C LYS A 143 -20.90 -15.06 -29.56
N THR A 144 -19.67 -14.60 -29.82
CA THR A 144 -19.12 -13.42 -29.13
C THR A 144 -19.87 -12.14 -29.44
N GLY A 145 -20.48 -12.02 -30.63
CA GLY A 145 -21.31 -10.87 -31.01
C GLY A 145 -22.58 -10.73 -30.17
N ASN A 146 -23.03 -11.81 -29.52
CA ASN A 146 -24.19 -11.82 -28.64
C ASN A 146 -23.85 -11.44 -27.18
N PHE A 147 -22.57 -11.22 -26.85
CA PHE A 147 -22.17 -10.82 -25.50
C PHE A 147 -22.61 -9.38 -25.21
N ALA A 148 -22.98 -9.10 -23.96
CA ALA A 148 -23.18 -7.72 -23.54
C ALA A 148 -21.86 -6.94 -23.60
N LYS A 149 -21.93 -5.60 -23.74
CA LYS A 149 -20.74 -4.72 -23.89
C LYS A 149 -19.69 -4.86 -22.78
N ASN A 150 -20.09 -5.33 -21.60
CA ASN A 150 -19.26 -5.52 -20.41
C ASN A 150 -18.96 -6.99 -20.11
N GLU A 151 -19.29 -7.90 -21.02
CA GLU A 151 -19.06 -9.33 -20.87
C GLU A 151 -18.01 -9.84 -21.86
N ASN A 152 -17.22 -10.80 -21.40
CA ASN A 152 -16.15 -11.45 -22.14
C ASN A 152 -16.29 -12.96 -22.04
N GLY A 153 -15.61 -13.66 -22.95
CA GLY A 153 -15.60 -15.11 -23.01
C GLY A 153 -14.24 -15.73 -22.72
N ILE A 154 -14.27 -17.03 -22.50
CA ILE A 154 -13.11 -17.90 -22.36
C ILE A 154 -13.25 -18.96 -23.45
N LEU A 155 -12.21 -19.13 -24.25
CA LEU A 155 -12.14 -20.13 -25.30
C LEU A 155 -11.49 -21.40 -24.73
N THR A 156 -12.06 -22.58 -25.00
CA THR A 156 -11.52 -23.89 -24.59
C THR A 156 -11.90 -24.97 -25.62
N LEU A 157 -11.49 -26.23 -25.37
CA LEU A 157 -11.83 -27.40 -26.18
C LEU A 157 -12.62 -28.42 -25.35
N ILE A 158 -13.50 -29.12 -26.04
CA ILE A 158 -14.15 -30.34 -25.54
C ILE A 158 -13.91 -31.45 -26.55
N ILE A 159 -13.42 -32.58 -26.08
CA ILE A 159 -13.26 -33.79 -26.88
C ILE A 159 -14.42 -34.71 -26.52
N ASN A 160 -15.21 -35.08 -27.52
CA ASN A 160 -16.33 -36.02 -27.37
C ASN A 160 -15.90 -37.39 -27.89
N ASN A 161 -15.80 -38.38 -27.01
CA ASN A 161 -15.47 -39.77 -27.36
C ASN A 161 -16.53 -40.77 -26.86
N GLY A 162 -17.80 -40.35 -26.84
CA GLY A 162 -18.90 -41.02 -26.15
C GLY A 162 -19.35 -40.24 -24.91
N GLU A 163 -18.42 -39.49 -24.31
CA GLU A 163 -18.68 -38.49 -23.27
C GLU A 163 -17.93 -37.19 -23.58
N ASN A 164 -18.49 -36.05 -23.19
CA ASN A 164 -17.84 -34.75 -23.36
C ASN A 164 -16.78 -34.54 -22.26
N LYS A 165 -15.51 -34.50 -22.65
CA LYS A 165 -14.38 -34.24 -21.75
C LYS A 165 -13.74 -32.90 -22.07
N TYR A 166 -13.52 -32.07 -21.05
CA TYR A 166 -12.70 -30.87 -21.21
C TYR A 166 -11.22 -31.23 -21.23
N VAL A 167 -10.40 -30.26 -21.65
CA VAL A 167 -8.94 -30.38 -21.67
C VAL A 167 -8.35 -30.84 -20.33
N GLY A 168 -8.90 -30.39 -19.19
CA GLY A 168 -8.44 -30.76 -17.86
C GLY A 168 -8.82 -32.16 -17.40
N ASP A 169 -9.80 -32.78 -18.07
CA ASP A 169 -10.22 -34.17 -17.82
C ASP A 169 -9.34 -35.18 -18.58
N ILE A 170 -8.43 -34.71 -19.44
CA ILE A 170 -7.65 -35.54 -20.36
C ILE A 170 -6.16 -35.53 -19.92
N PRO A 171 -5.56 -36.71 -19.63
CA PRO A 171 -4.22 -36.81 -19.05
C PRO A 171 -3.09 -36.12 -19.83
N VAL A 172 -3.09 -36.20 -21.17
CA VAL A 172 -2.01 -35.62 -22.00
C VAL A 172 -1.87 -34.10 -21.81
N PHE A 173 -2.98 -33.36 -21.72
CA PHE A 173 -2.94 -31.91 -21.51
C PHE A 173 -2.41 -31.56 -20.11
N ARG A 174 -2.81 -32.33 -19.08
CA ARG A 174 -2.31 -32.20 -17.71
C ARG A 174 -0.79 -32.43 -17.66
N LYS A 175 -0.31 -33.47 -18.34
CA LYS A 175 1.13 -33.80 -18.46
C LYS A 175 1.93 -32.67 -19.12
N ILE A 176 1.44 -32.14 -20.25
CA ILE A 176 2.08 -31.02 -20.96
C ILE A 176 2.17 -29.78 -20.05
N LEU A 177 1.08 -29.42 -19.35
CA LEU A 177 1.08 -28.27 -18.44
C LEU A 177 2.10 -28.43 -17.30
N LEU A 178 2.17 -29.62 -16.70
CA LEU A 178 3.13 -29.90 -15.62
C LEU A 178 4.58 -29.86 -16.11
N HIS A 179 4.85 -30.40 -17.29
CA HIS A 179 6.16 -30.33 -17.93
C HIS A 179 6.58 -28.86 -18.16
N ASP A 180 5.72 -28.07 -18.80
CA ASP A 180 6.00 -26.66 -19.09
C ASP A 180 6.18 -25.81 -17.83
N PHE A 181 5.46 -26.14 -16.75
CA PHE A 181 5.67 -25.52 -15.45
C PHE A 181 7.04 -25.90 -14.86
N SER A 182 7.36 -27.19 -14.82
CA SER A 182 8.58 -27.72 -14.20
C SER A 182 9.83 -27.27 -14.96
N MET A 183 9.79 -27.26 -16.29
CA MET A 183 10.85 -26.73 -17.14
C MET A 183 11.26 -25.31 -16.76
N LYS A 184 10.30 -24.44 -16.46
CA LYS A 184 10.61 -23.04 -16.07
C LYS A 184 11.34 -22.92 -14.75
N LEU A 185 11.29 -23.95 -13.89
CA LEU A 185 11.98 -23.95 -12.61
C LEU A 185 13.49 -24.11 -12.78
N TYR A 186 13.97 -24.66 -13.90
CA TYR A 186 15.40 -24.91 -14.11
C TYR A 186 15.94 -24.47 -15.48
N HIS A 187 15.12 -24.30 -16.50
CA HIS A 187 15.55 -23.91 -17.84
C HIS A 187 15.23 -22.44 -18.15
N SER A 188 16.21 -21.70 -18.66
CA SER A 188 16.00 -20.37 -19.23
C SER A 188 16.28 -20.36 -20.73
N PRO A 189 15.26 -20.20 -21.59
CA PRO A 189 15.46 -20.09 -23.03
C PRO A 189 16.29 -18.86 -23.43
N THR A 190 16.14 -17.75 -22.68
CA THR A 190 16.85 -16.49 -22.94
C THR A 190 18.35 -16.63 -22.77
N TYR A 191 18.78 -17.35 -21.72
CA TYR A 191 20.20 -17.53 -21.41
C TYR A 191 20.74 -18.88 -21.87
N LYS A 192 19.88 -19.79 -22.36
CA LYS A 192 20.21 -21.16 -22.77
C LYS A 192 20.92 -21.96 -21.68
N ILE A 193 20.43 -21.86 -20.45
CA ILE A 193 21.00 -22.54 -19.28
C ILE A 193 20.02 -23.56 -18.70
N GLN A 194 20.57 -24.53 -17.99
CA GLN A 194 19.84 -25.43 -17.09
C GLN A 194 20.46 -25.32 -15.69
N SER A 195 19.63 -25.06 -14.69
CA SER A 195 20.04 -24.95 -13.29
C SER A 195 19.23 -25.92 -12.44
N ILE A 196 19.71 -27.16 -12.40
CA ILE A 196 19.14 -28.28 -11.68
C ILE A 196 20.28 -29.08 -11.03
N SER A 197 20.03 -29.65 -9.86
CA SER A 197 20.98 -30.53 -9.20
C SER A 197 20.25 -31.65 -8.47
N GLN A 198 20.92 -32.79 -8.33
CA GLN A 198 20.34 -33.98 -7.73
C GLN A 198 20.83 -34.20 -6.29
N ASN A 199 19.97 -34.82 -5.47
CA ASN A 199 20.29 -35.27 -4.12
C ASN A 199 20.79 -34.16 -3.18
N GLN A 200 20.27 -32.94 -3.33
CA GLN A 200 20.63 -31.75 -2.56
C GLN A 200 19.58 -31.40 -1.50
N PHE A 201 19.94 -30.52 -0.56
CA PHE A 201 18.99 -29.94 0.39
C PHE A 201 18.19 -28.81 -0.25
N CYS A 202 16.88 -28.88 -0.14
CA CYS A 202 16.00 -27.78 -0.48
C CYS A 202 16.11 -26.66 0.57
N SER A 203 16.37 -25.43 0.14
CA SER A 203 16.47 -24.25 1.00
C SER A 203 15.16 -23.86 1.68
N VAL A 204 14.01 -24.35 1.19
CA VAL A 204 12.68 -24.00 1.72
C VAL A 204 12.21 -25.00 2.77
N CYS A 205 12.14 -26.31 2.45
CA CYS A 205 11.74 -27.33 3.44
C CYS A 205 12.90 -27.87 4.28
N LYS A 206 14.15 -27.53 3.95
CA LYS A 206 15.37 -28.03 4.62
C LYS A 206 15.56 -29.55 4.56
N GLN A 207 14.81 -30.23 3.69
CA GLN A 207 14.92 -31.68 3.47
C GLN A 207 15.74 -31.97 2.22
N ARG A 208 16.37 -33.15 2.20
CA ARG A 208 17.03 -33.68 1.01
C ARG A 208 15.98 -34.06 -0.03
N SER A 209 16.23 -33.71 -1.29
CA SER A 209 15.33 -33.94 -2.42
C SER A 209 16.09 -34.57 -3.57
N ASP A 210 15.42 -35.44 -4.34
CA ASP A 210 15.98 -36.08 -5.53
C ASP A 210 16.45 -35.02 -6.53
N GLU A 211 15.65 -33.97 -6.69
CA GLU A 211 15.96 -32.80 -7.53
C GLU A 211 15.72 -31.49 -6.78
N VAL A 212 16.57 -30.51 -7.06
CA VAL A 212 16.39 -29.09 -6.71
C VAL A 212 16.62 -28.23 -7.93
N TYR A 213 15.82 -27.18 -8.06
CA TYR A 213 15.86 -26.27 -9.19
C TYR A 213 16.34 -24.89 -8.75
N GLY A 214 17.10 -24.22 -9.62
CA GLY A 214 17.74 -22.94 -9.36
C GLY A 214 17.05 -21.71 -9.92
N LEU A 215 15.99 -21.88 -10.72
CA LEU A 215 15.25 -20.76 -11.34
C LEU A 215 13.82 -20.62 -10.81
N VAL A 216 13.54 -21.16 -9.61
CA VAL A 216 12.24 -20.99 -8.95
C VAL A 216 11.99 -19.51 -8.67
N SER A 217 11.00 -18.95 -9.36
CA SER A 217 10.73 -17.51 -9.42
C SER A 217 9.28 -17.19 -9.09
N THR A 218 8.77 -17.73 -7.97
CA THR A 218 7.42 -17.45 -7.45
C THR A 218 7.14 -15.94 -7.47
N TYR A 219 8.11 -15.13 -7.05
CA TYR A 219 8.17 -13.69 -7.34
C TYR A 219 9.41 -13.38 -8.18
N SER A 220 9.26 -12.49 -9.16
CA SER A 220 10.32 -12.15 -10.12
C SER A 220 11.42 -11.22 -9.58
N PHE A 221 11.58 -11.13 -8.25
CA PHE A 221 12.68 -10.37 -7.63
C PHE A 221 13.99 -11.16 -7.55
N TYR A 222 13.93 -12.50 -7.58
CA TYR A 222 15.13 -13.33 -7.70
C TYR A 222 15.59 -13.34 -9.15
N ASN A 223 16.75 -12.74 -9.42
CA ASN A 223 17.27 -12.55 -10.76
C ASN A 223 18.71 -13.07 -10.88
N VAL A 224 18.93 -13.94 -11.87
CA VAL A 224 20.25 -14.53 -12.18
C VAL A 224 20.94 -13.80 -13.34
N ASP A 225 20.41 -12.64 -13.73
CA ASP A 225 20.89 -11.84 -14.85
C ASP A 225 22.11 -10.99 -14.50
N LYS A 226 22.17 -10.43 -13.28
CA LYS A 226 23.26 -9.54 -12.86
C LYS A 226 24.41 -10.29 -12.19
N PRO A 227 25.66 -9.80 -12.38
CA PRO A 227 26.84 -10.50 -11.88
C PRO A 227 26.75 -10.82 -10.38
N GLY A 228 26.50 -9.85 -9.51
CA GLY A 228 26.60 -10.05 -8.05
C GLY A 228 25.61 -11.04 -7.42
N PHE A 229 24.68 -11.64 -8.18
CA PHE A 229 23.60 -12.45 -7.63
C PHE A 229 23.78 -13.96 -7.73
N VAL A 230 24.83 -14.51 -8.38
CA VAL A 230 25.02 -15.97 -8.52
C VAL A 230 26.28 -16.47 -7.79
N ALA A 231 26.13 -17.33 -6.78
CA ALA A 231 27.26 -17.97 -6.11
C ALA A 231 27.99 -18.93 -7.07
N GLY A 232 29.31 -19.06 -6.91
CA GLY A 232 30.13 -19.89 -7.80
C GLY A 232 30.75 -19.13 -8.98
N GLY A 233 30.91 -17.82 -8.89
CA GLY A 233 31.66 -17.04 -9.87
C GLY A 233 30.88 -16.79 -11.17
N PHE A 234 29.60 -16.40 -11.04
CA PHE A 234 28.77 -15.94 -12.16
C PHE A 234 28.28 -17.02 -13.14
N ASN A 235 28.47 -18.31 -12.84
CA ASN A 235 27.87 -19.36 -13.66
C ASN A 235 26.37 -19.47 -13.35
N ARG A 236 25.51 -19.02 -14.26
CA ARG A 236 24.05 -19.07 -14.06
C ARG A 236 23.50 -20.50 -13.94
N GLU A 237 24.19 -21.50 -14.47
CA GLU A 237 23.83 -22.91 -14.27
C GLU A 237 23.93 -23.30 -12.80
N ASP A 238 24.79 -22.64 -12.02
CA ASP A 238 24.96 -22.83 -10.59
C ASP A 238 23.94 -22.05 -9.72
N ALA A 239 22.92 -21.41 -10.32
CA ALA A 239 21.88 -20.69 -9.57
C ALA A 239 21.18 -21.56 -8.51
N TRP A 240 21.10 -22.88 -8.73
CA TRP A 240 20.60 -23.85 -7.75
C TRP A 240 21.40 -23.85 -6.45
N LYS A 241 22.65 -23.39 -6.41
CA LYS A 241 23.44 -23.26 -5.18
C LYS A 241 22.96 -22.12 -4.29
N ASN A 242 22.36 -21.08 -4.87
CA ASN A 242 21.83 -19.92 -4.13
C ASN A 242 20.47 -20.21 -3.50
N TYR A 243 19.59 -20.76 -4.32
CA TYR A 243 18.19 -20.97 -3.99
C TYR A 243 17.75 -22.34 -4.50
N PRO A 244 18.31 -23.44 -3.93
CA PRO A 244 17.89 -24.79 -4.28
C PRO A 244 16.47 -25.01 -3.78
N VAL A 245 15.52 -25.28 -4.68
CA VAL A 245 14.12 -25.52 -4.30
C VAL A 245 13.61 -26.78 -4.98
N CYS A 246 13.02 -27.71 -4.21
CA CYS A 246 12.39 -28.91 -4.76
C CYS A 246 11.00 -28.61 -5.34
N LEU A 247 10.49 -29.51 -6.20
CA LEU A 247 9.18 -29.35 -6.86
C LEU A 247 8.05 -29.11 -5.86
N LYS A 248 8.01 -29.89 -4.77
CA LYS A 248 6.99 -29.77 -3.71
C LYS A 248 6.96 -28.36 -3.12
N CYS A 249 8.13 -27.78 -2.84
CA CYS A 249 8.23 -26.42 -2.31
C CYS A 249 7.87 -25.38 -3.37
N ALA A 250 8.27 -25.56 -4.63
CA ALA A 250 7.89 -24.64 -5.71
C ALA A 250 6.36 -24.57 -5.89
N LEU A 251 5.68 -25.72 -5.87
CA LEU A 251 4.21 -25.81 -5.93
C LEU A 251 3.55 -25.17 -4.71
N THR A 252 4.07 -25.46 -3.51
CA THR A 252 3.56 -24.87 -2.26
C THR A 252 3.69 -23.35 -2.25
N LEU A 253 4.81 -22.82 -2.73
CA LEU A 253 5.02 -21.38 -2.86
C LEU A 253 4.09 -20.73 -3.90
N GLU A 254 3.81 -21.42 -5.02
CA GLU A 254 2.83 -20.95 -6.01
C GLU A 254 1.42 -20.87 -5.41
N ALA A 255 1.01 -21.88 -4.63
CA ALA A 255 -0.26 -21.86 -3.88
C ALA A 255 -0.30 -20.70 -2.87
N GLY A 256 0.79 -20.51 -2.11
CA GLY A 256 0.89 -19.42 -1.14
C GLY A 256 0.82 -18.04 -1.80
N LYS A 257 1.44 -17.87 -2.96
CA LYS A 257 1.35 -16.64 -3.75
C LYS A 257 -0.07 -16.38 -4.25
N GLN A 258 -0.78 -17.41 -4.74
CA GLN A 258 -2.19 -17.28 -5.16
C GLN A 258 -3.04 -16.73 -4.01
N TYR A 259 -2.89 -17.31 -2.81
CA TYR A 259 -3.58 -16.84 -1.62
C TYR A 259 -3.24 -15.39 -1.27
N VAL A 260 -1.96 -15.04 -1.25
CA VAL A 260 -1.49 -13.67 -0.95
C VAL A 260 -2.04 -12.65 -1.96
N ASP A 261 -1.97 -12.97 -3.26
CA ASP A 261 -2.49 -12.11 -4.33
C ASP A 261 -4.00 -11.91 -4.23
N GLU A 262 -4.75 -12.95 -3.84
CA GLU A 262 -6.20 -12.89 -3.75
C GLU A 262 -6.69 -12.18 -2.48
N PHE A 263 -6.16 -12.57 -1.32
CA PHE A 263 -6.73 -12.21 -0.03
C PHE A 263 -5.96 -11.12 0.72
N LEU A 264 -4.65 -10.99 0.48
CA LEU A 264 -3.75 -10.20 1.32
C LEU A 264 -3.13 -8.99 0.61
N ALA A 265 -3.68 -8.60 -0.55
CA ALA A 265 -3.22 -7.49 -1.37
C ALA A 265 -4.04 -6.21 -1.10
N TYR A 266 -3.39 -5.13 -0.69
CA TYR A 266 -4.01 -3.87 -0.28
C TYR A 266 -3.36 -2.66 -0.95
N LYS A 267 -4.00 -1.49 -0.82
CA LYS A 267 -3.49 -0.20 -1.35
C LYS A 267 -3.18 0.78 -0.22
N PHE A 268 -2.16 1.61 -0.43
CA PHE A 268 -1.69 2.59 0.55
C PHE A 268 -1.07 3.80 -0.16
N TYR A 269 -1.75 4.95 -0.19
CA TYR A 269 -1.30 6.22 -0.82
C TYR A 269 -0.63 6.03 -2.20
N GLY A 270 -1.32 5.37 -3.13
CA GLY A 270 -0.81 5.06 -4.47
C GLY A 270 0.18 3.89 -4.57
N PHE A 271 0.54 3.23 -3.47
CA PHE A 271 1.35 2.00 -3.45
C PHE A 271 0.48 0.75 -3.28
N ASN A 272 0.94 -0.37 -3.84
CA ASN A 272 0.39 -1.68 -3.49
C ASN A 272 1.24 -2.30 -2.38
N TYR A 273 0.61 -3.02 -1.47
CA TYR A 273 1.34 -3.80 -0.48
C TYR A 273 0.65 -5.13 -0.16
N TYR A 274 1.44 -6.10 0.26
CA TYR A 274 0.93 -7.30 0.90
C TYR A 274 1.09 -7.23 2.40
N ILE A 275 0.12 -7.80 3.12
CA ILE A 275 0.31 -8.24 4.50
C ILE A 275 0.66 -9.72 4.45
N ILE A 276 1.79 -10.12 5.02
CA ILE A 276 2.25 -11.52 5.04
C ILE A 276 2.41 -11.94 6.51
N PRO A 277 1.36 -12.52 7.12
CA PRO A 277 1.43 -13.06 8.47
C PRO A 277 2.42 -14.24 8.53
N LYS A 278 3.26 -14.24 9.57
CA LYS A 278 4.20 -15.29 9.91
C LYS A 278 3.86 -15.80 11.29
N LEU A 279 3.39 -17.03 11.41
CA LEU A 279 3.02 -17.60 12.71
C LEU A 279 4.31 -17.94 13.48
N LEU A 280 4.33 -17.61 14.78
CA LEU A 280 5.47 -17.92 15.65
C LEU A 280 5.40 -19.35 16.21
N GLN A 281 4.21 -19.97 16.19
CA GLN A 281 3.96 -21.32 16.65
C GLN A 281 3.23 -22.11 15.58
N HIS A 282 3.86 -23.16 15.06
CA HIS A 282 3.24 -24.03 14.05
C HIS A 282 1.97 -24.69 14.59
N GLY A 283 0.89 -24.67 13.79
CA GLY A 283 -0.39 -25.30 14.10
C GLY A 283 -1.33 -24.46 14.97
N ARG A 284 -0.88 -23.32 15.51
CA ARG A 284 -1.72 -22.38 16.27
C ARG A 284 -1.85 -21.08 15.48
N GLY A 285 -3.07 -20.56 15.37
CA GLY A 285 -3.31 -19.29 14.67
C GLY A 285 -3.55 -19.38 13.17
N GLN A 286 -3.78 -20.57 12.59
CA GLN A 286 -4.22 -20.71 11.20
C GLN A 286 -5.56 -20.00 10.94
N GLU A 287 -6.39 -19.84 11.97
CA GLU A 287 -7.61 -19.02 11.98
C GLU A 287 -7.35 -17.58 11.51
N ILE A 288 -6.10 -17.07 11.61
CA ILE A 288 -5.76 -15.74 11.11
C ILE A 288 -5.94 -15.63 9.60
N TYR A 289 -5.67 -16.73 8.88
CA TYR A 289 -5.82 -16.76 7.44
C TYR A 289 -7.30 -16.67 7.07
N GLU A 290 -8.15 -17.48 7.71
CA GLU A 290 -9.62 -17.42 7.57
C GLU A 290 -10.15 -16.02 7.88
N LEU A 291 -9.70 -15.42 8.98
CA LEU A 291 -10.10 -14.08 9.40
C LEU A 291 -9.78 -13.01 8.34
N LEU A 292 -8.57 -13.04 7.76
CA LEU A 292 -8.16 -12.09 6.73
C LEU A 292 -8.88 -12.33 5.39
N GLU A 293 -9.14 -13.59 5.07
CA GLU A 293 -9.92 -13.97 3.88
C GLU A 293 -11.37 -13.50 3.99
N ASP A 294 -12.03 -13.76 5.12
CA ASP A 294 -13.40 -13.32 5.38
C ASP A 294 -13.49 -11.79 5.37
N TYR A 295 -12.51 -11.12 5.97
CA TYR A 295 -12.40 -9.66 5.88
C TYR A 295 -12.35 -9.18 4.43
N ARG A 296 -11.50 -9.81 3.60
CA ARG A 296 -11.35 -9.44 2.19
C ARG A 296 -12.63 -9.69 1.39
N LYS A 297 -13.31 -10.82 1.62
CA LYS A 297 -14.59 -11.15 0.97
C LYS A 297 -15.66 -10.13 1.34
N ASN A 298 -15.78 -9.80 2.63
CA ASN A 298 -16.74 -8.80 3.10
C ASN A 298 -16.53 -7.44 2.43
N ILE A 299 -15.28 -6.99 2.26
CA ILE A 299 -14.96 -5.75 1.51
C ILE A 299 -15.45 -5.84 0.07
N ARG A 300 -15.17 -6.95 -0.63
CA ARG A 300 -15.57 -7.14 -2.03
C ARG A 300 -17.09 -7.15 -2.22
N ASP A 301 -17.80 -7.74 -1.27
CA ASP A 301 -19.26 -7.87 -1.31
C ASP A 301 -20.00 -6.60 -0.85
N ALA A 302 -19.28 -5.51 -0.56
CA ALA A 302 -19.79 -4.25 -0.02
C ALA A 302 -20.63 -4.41 1.27
N ASN A 303 -20.53 -5.55 1.95
CA ASN A 303 -21.27 -5.90 3.16
C ASN A 303 -20.67 -5.28 4.43
N VAL A 304 -19.73 -4.36 4.27
CA VAL A 304 -18.94 -3.81 5.35
C VAL A 304 -19.67 -2.62 5.98
N LYS A 305 -20.46 -2.92 7.00
CA LYS A 305 -20.65 -2.02 8.15
C LYS A 305 -19.43 -2.15 9.08
N ILE A 306 -18.21 -1.88 8.62
CA ILE A 306 -17.14 -1.51 9.57
C ILE A 306 -17.60 -0.16 10.09
N LYS A 307 -18.13 -0.19 11.31
CA LYS A 307 -18.65 0.97 12.01
C LYS A 307 -17.65 2.13 11.91
N LYS A 308 -18.18 3.33 11.66
CA LYS A 308 -17.53 4.65 11.79
C LYS A 308 -16.95 4.96 13.18
N GLU A 309 -16.81 3.97 14.06
CA GLU A 309 -16.30 4.11 15.43
C GLU A 309 -14.79 3.81 15.55
N TYR A 310 -14.15 3.22 14.54
CA TYR A 310 -12.73 2.87 14.59
C TYR A 310 -11.98 3.59 13.46
N GLY A 311 -11.20 4.61 13.81
CA GLY A 311 -10.50 5.46 12.85
C GLY A 311 -9.44 4.71 12.05
N ASN A 312 -9.37 4.98 10.74
CA ASN A 312 -8.37 4.40 9.85
C ASN A 312 -6.98 4.98 10.16
N LEU A 313 -6.01 4.15 10.51
CA LEU A 313 -4.61 4.61 10.70
C LEU A 313 -3.97 4.92 9.35
N LEU A 314 -4.31 4.13 8.33
CA LEU A 314 -3.64 4.17 7.04
C LEU A 314 -4.34 5.03 5.96
N SER A 315 -5.58 5.51 6.13
CA SER A 315 -6.49 5.56 4.95
C SER A 315 -6.19 6.57 3.84
N GLU A 316 -6.15 6.01 2.63
CA GLU A 316 -6.81 6.53 1.42
C GLU A 316 -8.03 5.64 1.00
N THR A 317 -8.21 4.46 1.62
CA THR A 317 -9.32 3.52 1.40
C THR A 317 -9.85 2.99 2.76
N GLU A 318 -11.09 2.51 2.83
CA GLU A 318 -11.71 1.96 4.07
C GLU A 318 -11.22 0.53 4.43
N GLU A 319 -10.14 0.05 3.79
CA GLU A 319 -9.56 -1.29 3.98
C GLU A 319 -8.50 -1.31 5.10
N GLU A 320 -8.93 -1.39 6.36
CA GLU A 320 -8.04 -1.39 7.54
C GLU A 320 -7.78 -2.81 8.11
N ALA A 321 -7.20 -3.70 7.31
CA ALA A 321 -6.83 -5.06 7.73
C ALA A 321 -5.84 -5.08 8.92
N LEU A 322 -4.99 -4.06 9.06
CA LEU A 322 -4.07 -3.95 10.20
C LEU A 322 -4.78 -3.77 11.53
N TYR A 323 -5.99 -3.20 11.54
CA TYR A 323 -6.76 -3.08 12.78
C TYR A 323 -7.19 -4.44 13.31
N ILE A 324 -7.61 -5.34 12.42
CA ILE A 324 -7.96 -6.73 12.77
C ILE A 324 -6.75 -7.44 13.37
N LEU A 325 -5.59 -7.25 12.75
CA LEU A 325 -4.34 -7.84 13.21
C LEU A 325 -3.90 -7.25 14.56
N ALA A 326 -4.16 -5.97 14.82
CA ALA A 326 -3.87 -5.32 16.10
C ALA A 326 -4.68 -5.91 17.28
N GLN A 327 -5.85 -6.50 17.01
CA GLN A 327 -6.67 -7.15 18.04
C GLN A 327 -6.15 -8.52 18.45
N GLN A 328 -5.22 -9.10 17.68
CA GLN A 328 -4.68 -10.43 17.97
C GLN A 328 -3.66 -10.41 19.10
N GLU A 329 -3.41 -11.57 19.70
CA GLU A 329 -2.28 -11.80 20.59
C GLU A 329 -0.97 -11.95 19.80
N ASN A 330 0.17 -11.82 20.49
CA ASN A 330 1.51 -11.90 19.88
C ASN A 330 1.95 -13.35 19.56
N PHE A 331 1.08 -14.13 18.91
CA PHE A 331 1.44 -15.45 18.33
C PHE A 331 1.85 -15.37 16.86
N LEU A 332 1.79 -14.18 16.26
CA LEU A 332 2.20 -13.93 14.88
C LEU A 332 3.03 -12.66 14.75
N ASN A 333 3.78 -12.60 13.66
CA ASN A 333 4.41 -11.40 13.12
C ASN A 333 3.75 -11.03 11.80
N ASN A 334 3.61 -9.75 11.52
CA ASN A 334 3.09 -9.25 10.25
C ASN A 334 4.23 -8.62 9.46
N ASN A 335 4.45 -9.10 8.24
CA ASN A 335 5.38 -8.45 7.33
C ASN A 335 4.62 -7.64 6.28
N LEU A 336 5.07 -6.41 6.01
CA LEU A 336 4.49 -5.55 4.99
C LEU A 336 5.43 -5.47 3.80
N LEU A 337 4.98 -5.92 2.62
CA LEU A 337 5.76 -5.87 1.39
C LEU A 337 5.13 -4.84 0.44
N PHE A 338 5.68 -3.64 0.37
CA PHE A 338 5.30 -2.62 -0.60
C PHE A 338 5.96 -2.91 -1.95
N TYR A 339 5.17 -2.87 -3.03
CA TYR A 339 5.64 -3.25 -4.35
C TYR A 339 5.01 -2.45 -5.50
N GLU A 340 5.70 -2.46 -6.63
CA GLU A 340 5.21 -2.00 -7.93
C GLU A 340 5.22 -3.16 -8.92
N LYS A 341 4.08 -3.41 -9.59
CA LYS A 341 3.97 -4.35 -10.71
C LYS A 341 3.93 -3.55 -12.01
N THR A 342 5.02 -3.54 -12.78
CA THR A 342 5.08 -2.92 -14.11
C THR A 342 5.45 -3.97 -15.16
N ASN A 343 4.57 -4.18 -16.14
CA ASN A 343 4.70 -5.26 -17.13
C ASN A 343 4.86 -6.65 -16.48
N ALA A 344 6.06 -7.23 -16.55
CA ALA A 344 6.43 -8.52 -15.95
C ALA A 344 7.34 -8.38 -14.71
N ALA A 345 7.73 -7.15 -14.36
CA ALA A 345 8.62 -6.89 -13.24
C ALA A 345 7.83 -6.69 -11.94
N PHE A 346 8.22 -7.43 -10.90
CA PHE A 346 7.78 -7.23 -9.54
C PHE A 346 8.89 -6.50 -8.76
N ARG A 347 8.72 -5.20 -8.54
CA ARG A 347 9.71 -4.36 -7.86
C ARG A 347 9.31 -4.19 -6.40
N ILE A 348 10.16 -4.66 -5.48
CA ILE A 348 10.01 -4.37 -4.06
C ILE A 348 10.42 -2.92 -3.80
N LEU A 349 9.54 -2.15 -3.15
CA LEU A 349 9.76 -0.76 -2.77
C LEU A 349 10.21 -0.64 -1.32
N LEU A 350 9.59 -1.43 -0.43
CA LEU A 350 9.91 -1.50 0.99
C LEU A 350 9.44 -2.86 1.54
N TYR A 351 10.24 -3.49 2.38
CA TYR A 351 9.85 -4.68 3.14
C TYR A 351 10.05 -4.39 4.63
N ILE A 352 8.95 -4.36 5.38
CA ILE A 352 8.95 -4.19 6.83
C ILE A 352 8.70 -5.56 7.45
N GLU A 353 9.63 -6.03 8.26
CA GLU A 353 9.58 -7.37 8.87
C GLU A 353 9.15 -7.30 10.33
N ASP A 354 8.55 -8.40 10.79
CA ASP A 354 8.35 -8.73 12.20
C ASP A 354 7.52 -7.73 13.02
N ILE A 355 6.44 -7.19 12.43
CA ILE A 355 5.51 -6.29 13.15
C ILE A 355 4.55 -7.11 14.01
N LEU A 356 4.70 -7.02 15.33
CA LEU A 356 3.81 -7.66 16.29
C LEU A 356 2.41 -7.02 16.33
N PRO A 357 1.33 -7.79 16.55
CA PRO A 357 0.00 -7.29 16.88
C PRO A 357 -0.01 -6.20 17.96
N SER A 358 0.77 -6.37 19.04
CA SER A 358 0.88 -5.35 20.09
C SER A 358 1.46 -4.03 19.58
N ARG A 359 2.42 -4.06 18.63
CA ARG A 359 2.95 -2.85 18.01
C ARG A 359 1.86 -2.14 17.21
N LEU A 360 1.11 -2.88 16.40
CA LEU A 360 -0.04 -2.31 15.66
C LEU A 360 -1.05 -1.68 16.63
N ARG A 361 -1.34 -2.36 17.75
CA ARG A 361 -2.26 -1.86 18.78
C ARG A 361 -1.79 -0.52 19.34
N THR A 362 -0.51 -0.38 19.70
CA THR A 362 0.08 0.89 20.12
C THR A 362 -0.10 1.99 19.08
N LEU A 363 0.12 1.71 17.79
CA LEU A 363 -0.08 2.71 16.73
C LEU A 363 -1.54 3.18 16.66
N PHE A 364 -2.51 2.28 16.78
CA PHE A 364 -3.93 2.63 16.81
C PHE A 364 -4.37 3.34 18.10
N ASP A 365 -3.80 2.95 19.25
CA ASP A 365 -4.03 3.63 20.53
C ASP A 365 -3.55 5.07 20.48
N GLU A 366 -2.33 5.30 19.99
CA GLU A 366 -1.80 6.67 19.88
C GLU A 366 -2.55 7.53 18.87
N LYS A 367 -3.01 6.94 17.77
CA LYS A 367 -3.94 7.62 16.87
C LYS A 367 -5.18 8.09 17.62
N ARG A 368 -5.81 7.23 18.42
CA ARG A 368 -7.00 7.60 19.21
C ARG A 368 -6.69 8.69 20.22
N ASN A 369 -5.49 8.72 20.79
CA ASN A 369 -5.07 9.76 21.73
C ASN A 369 -4.95 11.11 21.01
N VAL A 370 -4.29 11.15 19.85
CA VAL A 370 -4.17 12.36 19.02
C VAL A 370 -5.54 12.87 18.58
N ASP A 371 -6.39 11.99 18.03
CA ASP A 371 -7.74 12.36 17.52
C ASP A 371 -8.65 12.97 18.60
N LYS A 372 -8.41 12.66 19.89
CA LYS A 372 -9.22 13.18 21.00
C LYS A 372 -8.88 14.63 21.37
N LYS A 373 -7.73 15.16 20.92
CA LYS A 373 -7.27 16.50 21.28
C LYS A 373 -8.20 17.59 20.73
N THR A 374 -8.39 18.62 21.52
CA THR A 374 -9.42 19.66 21.33
C THR A 374 -9.23 20.37 19.99
N VAL A 375 -7.99 20.76 19.68
CA VAL A 375 -7.64 21.49 18.44
C VAL A 375 -7.96 20.73 17.14
N PHE A 376 -8.07 19.40 17.20
CA PHE A 376 -8.35 18.59 16.02
C PHE A 376 -9.83 18.24 15.87
N LYS A 377 -10.62 18.31 16.94
CA LYS A 377 -12.08 18.09 16.87
C LYS A 377 -12.81 19.22 16.13
N GLU A 378 -12.30 20.45 16.23
CA GLU A 378 -12.94 21.67 15.72
C GLU A 378 -12.27 22.19 14.44
N PHE A 379 -11.97 21.30 13.48
CA PHE A 379 -11.18 21.67 12.30
C PHE A 379 -11.99 22.32 11.16
N GLY A 380 -13.05 21.66 10.69
CA GLY A 380 -13.84 22.07 9.52
C GLY A 380 -14.98 23.05 9.84
N LYS A 381 -15.43 23.84 8.85
CA LYS A 381 -16.59 24.76 8.96
C LYS A 381 -17.88 24.04 9.37
N ASP A 382 -18.00 22.74 9.04
CA ASP A 382 -19.14 21.88 9.40
C ASP A 382 -18.98 21.18 10.76
N GLY A 383 -17.95 21.53 11.56
CA GLY A 383 -17.62 20.81 12.81
C GLY A 383 -16.96 19.45 12.59
N LYS A 384 -16.43 19.17 11.39
CA LYS A 384 -15.70 17.92 11.10
C LYS A 384 -14.33 17.94 11.78
N ALA A 385 -14.05 16.88 12.52
CA ALA A 385 -12.73 16.63 13.12
C ALA A 385 -11.68 16.30 12.04
N LEU A 386 -10.45 16.76 12.26
CA LEU A 386 -9.27 16.33 11.54
C LEU A 386 -8.74 15.04 12.19
N ALA A 387 -8.95 13.89 11.55
CA ALA A 387 -8.41 12.63 12.06
C ALA A 387 -6.96 12.43 11.60
N PHE A 388 -6.10 11.99 12.51
CA PHE A 388 -4.75 11.55 12.17
C PHE A 388 -4.81 10.31 11.28
N THR A 389 -4.07 10.33 10.19
CA THR A 389 -3.82 9.17 9.33
C THR A 389 -2.38 9.23 8.85
N PHE A 390 -1.87 8.19 8.19
CA PHE A 390 -0.60 8.31 7.47
C PHE A 390 -0.66 9.28 6.28
N GLY A 391 -1.84 9.85 6.00
CA GLY A 391 -2.05 11.00 5.13
C GLY A 391 -1.33 12.25 5.65
N ASN A 392 -1.11 12.35 6.97
CA ASN A 392 -0.26 13.37 7.57
C ASN A 392 1.19 13.26 7.06
N VAL A 393 1.73 12.05 6.93
CA VAL A 393 3.06 11.84 6.34
C VAL A 393 3.01 12.11 4.83
N TRP A 394 2.02 11.57 4.13
CA TRP A 394 1.87 11.77 2.68
C TRP A 394 1.75 13.25 2.29
N HIS A 395 1.08 14.06 3.11
CA HIS A 395 0.89 15.51 2.89
C HIS A 395 2.22 16.28 2.80
N PHE A 396 3.22 15.87 3.58
CA PHE A 396 4.56 16.47 3.59
C PHE A 396 5.56 15.75 2.68
N PHE A 397 5.34 14.47 2.40
CA PHE A 397 6.21 13.64 1.57
C PHE A 397 5.47 13.03 0.36
N PRO A 398 4.75 13.81 -0.47
CA PRO A 398 3.95 13.26 -1.55
C PRO A 398 4.81 12.82 -2.73
N ARG A 399 4.22 12.01 -3.61
CA ARG A 399 4.68 11.83 -4.99
C ARG A 399 3.92 12.78 -5.90
N ASN A 400 4.57 13.83 -6.41
CA ASN A 400 3.98 14.73 -7.41
C ASN A 400 4.93 14.97 -8.59
N ARG A 401 4.45 15.69 -9.62
CA ARG A 401 5.23 15.94 -10.86
C ARG A 401 6.47 16.79 -10.64
N GLU A 402 6.49 17.63 -9.61
CA GLU A 402 7.57 18.56 -9.31
C GLU A 402 8.64 17.93 -8.41
N GLN A 403 8.24 17.02 -7.52
CA GLN A 403 9.10 16.38 -6.54
C GLN A 403 8.56 15.00 -6.16
N ASP A 404 9.40 13.96 -6.30
CA ASP A 404 9.09 12.61 -5.85
C ASP A 404 9.71 12.35 -4.47
N MET A 405 8.92 12.54 -3.41
CA MET A 405 9.32 12.29 -2.02
C MET A 405 8.90 10.90 -1.52
N SER A 406 8.45 10.00 -2.41
CA SER A 406 7.94 8.67 -2.05
C SER A 406 8.91 7.83 -1.24
N LYS A 407 10.23 7.97 -1.47
CA LYS A 407 11.26 7.28 -0.70
C LYS A 407 11.28 7.73 0.76
N TYR A 408 11.23 9.04 1.01
CA TYR A 408 11.15 9.59 2.37
C TYR A 408 9.85 9.21 3.06
N PHE A 409 8.73 9.21 2.32
CA PHE A 409 7.46 8.71 2.82
C PHE A 409 7.60 7.26 3.31
N LEU A 410 8.04 6.34 2.44
CA LEU A 410 8.22 4.93 2.81
C LEU A 410 9.23 4.75 3.95
N GLU A 411 10.31 5.54 4.00
CA GLU A 411 11.28 5.49 5.10
C GLU A 411 10.68 5.92 6.43
N ILE A 412 9.88 6.99 6.47
CA ILE A 412 9.18 7.43 7.67
C ILE A 412 8.17 6.37 8.11
N ILE A 413 7.41 5.79 7.17
CA ILE A 413 6.48 4.69 7.47
C ILE A 413 7.22 3.49 8.07
N ASN A 414 8.37 3.11 7.51
CA ASN A 414 9.22 2.06 8.07
C ASN A 414 9.64 2.37 9.51
N LYS A 415 10.12 3.59 9.77
CA LYS A 415 10.53 4.02 11.11
C LYS A 415 9.36 4.00 12.10
N ILE A 416 8.16 4.41 11.68
CA ILE A 416 6.95 4.34 12.50
C ILE A 416 6.61 2.88 12.85
N PHE A 417 6.58 1.96 11.90
CA PHE A 417 6.25 0.57 12.20
C PHE A 417 7.29 -0.10 13.10
N VAL A 418 8.57 0.06 12.77
CA VAL A 418 9.70 -0.61 13.47
C VAL A 418 10.01 0.06 14.82
N GLY A 419 9.55 1.29 15.05
CA GLY A 419 9.84 2.03 16.28
C GLY A 419 11.23 2.67 16.29
N ARG A 420 11.67 3.19 15.14
CA ARG A 420 12.95 3.92 15.02
C ARG A 420 12.72 5.42 15.08
N LYS A 421 13.69 6.13 15.67
CA LYS A 421 13.69 7.58 15.79
C LYS A 421 13.73 8.29 14.43
N ILE A 422 13.10 9.45 14.36
CA ILE A 422 12.98 10.35 13.21
C ILE A 422 13.45 11.73 13.66
N ASP A 423 14.35 12.32 12.87
CA ASP A 423 14.95 13.62 13.19
C ASP A 423 13.91 14.76 13.16
N TYR A 424 13.74 15.44 14.30
CA TYR A 424 12.80 16.54 14.44
C TYR A 424 13.15 17.75 13.55
N PRO A 425 14.40 18.26 13.50
CA PRO A 425 14.80 19.32 12.57
C PRO A 425 14.46 19.03 11.10
N PHE A 426 14.67 17.80 10.64
CA PHE A 426 14.28 17.37 9.31
C PHE A 426 12.78 17.52 9.07
N LEU A 427 11.93 16.99 9.96
CA LEU A 427 10.47 17.13 9.85
C LEU A 427 10.04 18.59 9.84
N MET A 428 10.58 19.41 10.74
CA MET A 428 10.29 20.84 10.85
C MET A 428 10.61 21.57 9.56
N SER A 429 11.78 21.32 8.96
CA SER A 429 12.20 21.96 7.73
C SER A 429 11.23 21.67 6.57
N VAL A 430 10.77 20.42 6.45
CA VAL A 430 9.83 20.00 5.38
C VAL A 430 8.45 20.63 5.61
N MET A 431 7.94 20.58 6.83
CA MET A 431 6.65 21.16 7.19
C MET A 431 6.61 22.67 6.91
N VAL A 432 7.63 23.39 7.38
CA VAL A 432 7.71 24.85 7.24
C VAL A 432 7.91 25.26 5.79
N ASN A 433 8.71 24.53 5.01
CA ASN A 433 8.87 24.83 3.59
C ASN A 433 7.54 24.73 2.82
N LYS A 434 6.72 23.73 3.13
CA LYS A 434 5.37 23.61 2.55
C LYS A 434 4.46 24.76 2.99
N ILE A 435 4.43 25.05 4.29
CA ILE A 435 3.64 26.16 4.86
C ILE A 435 4.04 27.51 4.25
N ARG A 436 5.34 27.77 4.07
CA ARG A 436 5.86 29.00 3.45
C ARG A 436 5.36 29.14 2.01
N ARG A 437 5.39 28.07 1.21
CA ARG A 437 4.85 28.08 -0.17
C ARG A 437 3.37 28.43 -0.20
N GLU A 438 2.58 27.79 0.68
CA GLU A 438 1.14 28.06 0.80
C GLU A 438 0.88 29.52 1.22
N PHE A 439 1.63 30.02 2.20
CA PHE A 439 1.53 31.39 2.69
C PHE A 439 1.90 32.42 1.61
N THR A 440 2.99 32.22 0.87
CA THR A 440 3.42 33.14 -0.20
C THR A 440 2.42 33.17 -1.36
N ASN A 441 1.74 32.06 -1.65
CA ASN A 441 0.70 31.98 -2.68
C ASN A 441 -0.68 32.46 -2.21
N SER A 442 -0.76 33.18 -1.08
CA SER A 442 -2.02 33.64 -0.46
C SER A 442 -3.01 32.51 -0.15
N GLY A 443 -2.53 31.27 -0.03
CA GLY A 443 -3.32 30.11 0.37
C GLY A 443 -3.51 30.02 1.87
N THR A 444 -4.46 29.18 2.29
CA THR A 444 -4.63 28.83 3.71
C THR A 444 -3.51 27.90 4.17
N THR A 445 -2.93 28.17 5.34
CA THR A 445 -1.92 27.32 5.98
C THR A 445 -2.52 26.43 7.06
N LYS A 446 -3.82 26.53 7.35
CA LYS A 446 -4.50 25.85 8.46
C LYS A 446 -4.34 24.34 8.41
N LEU A 447 -4.59 23.74 7.24
CA LEU A 447 -4.49 22.28 7.06
C LEU A 447 -3.07 21.79 7.31
N SER A 448 -2.07 22.36 6.61
CA SER A 448 -0.67 21.96 6.76
C SER A 448 -0.16 22.17 8.18
N THR A 449 -0.53 23.26 8.84
CA THR A 449 -0.07 23.54 10.19
C THR A 449 -0.63 22.54 11.20
N LEU A 450 -1.93 22.22 11.12
CA LEU A 450 -2.56 21.26 12.02
C LEU A 450 -2.18 19.81 11.71
N MET A 451 -2.04 19.42 10.44
CA MET A 451 -1.51 18.10 10.08
C MET A 451 -0.05 17.92 10.53
N GLY A 452 0.74 19.00 10.52
CA GLY A 452 2.10 19.04 11.06
C GLY A 452 2.10 18.80 12.57
N LEU A 453 1.29 19.55 13.31
CA LEU A 453 1.15 19.36 14.77
C LEU A 453 0.68 17.96 15.12
N GLN A 454 -0.32 17.41 14.41
CA GLN A 454 -0.76 16.02 14.59
C GLN A 454 0.35 15.00 14.37
N LEU A 455 1.17 15.19 13.32
CA LEU A 455 2.26 14.28 13.03
C LEU A 455 3.33 14.34 14.12
N LEU A 456 3.72 15.54 14.55
CA LEU A 456 4.69 15.71 15.63
C LEU A 456 4.17 15.08 16.92
N ASP A 457 2.91 15.34 17.29
CA ASP A 457 2.28 14.81 18.48
C ASP A 457 2.20 13.27 18.47
N TYR A 458 1.77 12.70 17.35
CA TYR A 458 1.73 11.25 17.17
C TYR A 458 3.10 10.59 17.30
N LEU A 459 4.13 11.18 16.68
CA LEU A 459 5.50 10.68 16.76
C LEU A 459 6.10 10.85 18.16
N ASN A 460 5.78 11.94 18.85
CA ASN A 460 6.24 12.19 20.21
C ASN A 460 5.64 11.19 21.20
N ASN A 461 4.32 10.94 21.14
CA ASN A 461 3.66 9.97 22.01
C ASN A 461 4.18 8.53 21.82
N LEU A 462 4.64 8.21 20.61
CA LEU A 462 5.29 6.93 20.29
C LEU A 462 6.79 6.89 20.65
N ASP A 463 7.34 7.97 21.21
CA ASP A 463 8.77 8.17 21.47
C ASP A 463 9.63 7.98 20.20
N LEU A 464 9.17 8.53 19.07
CA LEU A 464 9.85 8.41 17.76
C LEU A 464 10.53 9.69 17.30
N LEU A 465 10.45 10.80 18.05
CA LEU A 465 11.20 12.00 17.72
C LEU A 465 12.61 11.93 18.31
N ASP A 466 13.61 12.25 17.49
CA ASP A 466 14.98 12.53 17.91
C ASP A 466 15.23 14.04 17.92
N ASN A 467 16.17 14.51 18.73
CA ASN A 467 16.60 15.91 18.76
C ASN A 467 15.45 16.92 19.00
N LEU A 468 14.39 16.51 19.72
CA LEU A 468 13.28 17.39 20.09
C LEU A 468 13.75 18.49 21.05
N ASN A 469 14.66 18.14 21.96
CA ASN A 469 15.17 19.05 22.97
C ASN A 469 16.49 19.68 22.51
N GLY A 470 16.43 20.96 22.17
CA GLY A 470 17.58 21.85 22.36
C GLY A 470 17.86 22.11 23.85
N CYS A 471 18.08 21.06 24.65
CA CYS A 471 18.57 21.01 26.04
C CYS A 471 18.01 22.00 27.10
N VAL A 472 17.43 21.38 28.14
CA VAL A 472 17.29 21.73 29.59
C VAL A 472 16.25 22.80 29.99
N GLU A 473 15.34 22.35 30.87
CA GLU A 473 14.44 23.13 31.71
C GLU A 473 15.20 24.20 32.51
N MET A 474 14.76 25.47 32.42
CA MET A 474 15.05 26.44 33.45
C MET A 474 13.93 26.39 34.49
N ASN A 475 14.33 26.20 35.76
CA ASN A 475 13.46 26.24 36.92
C ASN A 475 12.47 27.41 36.85
N GLU A 476 11.18 27.08 36.85
CA GLU A 476 10.11 28.02 37.20
C GLU A 476 10.32 28.45 38.65
N ASN A 477 11.02 29.56 38.90
CA ASN A 477 10.90 30.31 40.15
C ASN A 477 11.45 31.73 39.95
N GLY A 478 10.55 32.73 39.95
CA GLY A 478 10.94 34.13 40.11
C GLY A 478 10.16 35.21 39.36
N ILE A 479 9.08 34.91 38.62
CA ILE A 479 8.34 35.95 37.86
C ILE A 479 6.82 35.99 38.15
N ASN A 480 6.25 34.95 38.75
CA ASN A 480 4.82 34.93 39.12
C ASN A 480 4.44 35.94 40.22
N GLN A 481 5.42 36.55 40.92
CA GLN A 481 5.16 37.62 41.90
C GLN A 481 5.00 39.03 41.28
N ILE A 482 5.38 39.23 40.00
CA ILE A 482 5.35 40.56 39.36
C ILE A 482 4.06 40.78 38.55
N PHE A 483 3.50 39.71 37.98
CA PHE A 483 2.30 39.76 37.13
C PHE A 483 1.17 38.99 37.84
N GLY A 484 0.44 39.67 38.72
CA GLY A 484 -0.55 39.05 39.60
C GLY A 484 -1.68 38.28 38.89
N GLY A 485 -2.19 37.26 39.59
CA GLY A 485 -3.51 36.61 39.42
C GLY A 485 -3.76 35.82 38.12
N ASP A 486 -3.88 34.50 38.24
CA ASP A 486 -4.17 33.54 37.15
C ASP A 486 -5.64 33.55 36.65
N ASP A 487 -6.47 34.50 37.06
CA ASP A 487 -7.94 34.40 36.97
C ASP A 487 -8.58 34.98 35.68
N ALA A 488 -7.80 35.26 34.62
CA ALA A 488 -8.35 35.77 33.36
C ALA A 488 -8.86 34.63 32.44
N PRO A 489 -10.06 34.70 31.84
CA PRO A 489 -10.60 33.67 30.93
C PRO A 489 -9.71 33.36 29.72
N LEU A 490 -8.92 34.36 29.27
CA LEU A 490 -7.93 34.21 28.22
C LEU A 490 -6.77 33.28 28.66
N ASN A 491 -6.33 33.40 29.91
CA ASN A 491 -5.31 32.51 30.48
C ASN A 491 -5.80 31.07 30.50
N GLU A 492 -7.06 30.82 30.87
CA GLU A 492 -7.60 29.46 30.96
C GLU A 492 -7.60 28.71 29.61
N LYS A 493 -8.04 29.36 28.53
CA LYS A 493 -8.08 28.74 27.18
C LYS A 493 -6.68 28.45 26.62
N VAL A 494 -5.75 29.39 26.83
CA VAL A 494 -4.37 29.27 26.35
C VAL A 494 -3.60 28.23 27.17
N ASN A 495 -3.78 28.25 28.49
CA ASN A 495 -3.20 27.26 29.38
C ASN A 495 -3.72 25.85 29.09
N LYS A 496 -4.99 25.70 28.69
CA LYS A 496 -5.54 24.42 28.25
C LYS A 496 -4.78 23.86 27.04
N LEU A 497 -4.44 24.69 26.05
CA LEU A 497 -3.64 24.26 24.90
C LEU A 497 -2.22 23.84 25.32
N PHE A 498 -1.56 24.67 26.12
CA PHE A 498 -0.20 24.38 26.60
C PHE A 498 -0.15 23.12 27.46
N THR A 499 -1.23 22.82 28.19
CA THR A 499 -1.38 21.58 28.98
C THR A 499 -1.70 20.37 28.10
N GLU A 500 -2.40 20.56 26.97
CA GLU A 500 -2.71 19.49 26.01
C GLU A 500 -1.49 19.10 25.13
N PHE A 501 -0.52 20.01 24.99
CA PHE A 501 0.72 19.82 24.23
C PHE A 501 1.97 20.27 25.02
N PRO A 502 2.25 19.67 26.19
CA PRO A 502 3.31 20.13 27.09
C PRO A 502 4.69 20.08 26.44
N ASP A 503 4.99 19.03 25.68
CA ASP A 503 6.30 18.85 25.03
C ASP A 503 6.56 19.86 23.88
N PHE A 504 5.50 20.47 23.34
CA PHE A 504 5.59 21.47 22.27
C PHE A 504 5.48 22.91 22.79
N PHE A 505 5.10 23.10 24.06
CA PHE A 505 5.04 24.40 24.73
C PHE A 505 5.80 24.40 26.06
N ASP A 506 6.89 23.63 26.11
CA ASP A 506 7.83 23.46 27.22
C ASP A 506 8.67 24.72 27.49
N GLN A 507 8.86 25.57 26.48
CA GLN A 507 9.69 26.78 26.57
C GLN A 507 8.88 28.08 26.49
N PRO A 508 9.19 29.11 27.31
CA PRO A 508 8.56 30.43 27.23
C PRO A 508 8.67 31.06 25.83
N ALA A 509 9.78 30.83 25.11
CA ALA A 509 9.96 31.32 23.76
C ALA A 509 8.92 30.75 22.78
N LYS A 510 8.62 29.44 22.84
CA LYS A 510 7.60 28.80 22.01
C LYS A 510 6.20 29.37 22.29
N ARG A 511 5.87 29.58 23.57
CA ARG A 511 4.61 30.19 24.01
C ARG A 511 4.48 31.63 23.51
N ALA A 512 5.52 32.45 23.66
CA ALA A 512 5.55 33.83 23.19
C ALA A 512 5.37 33.92 21.67
N VAL A 513 6.15 33.17 20.91
CA VAL A 513 6.10 33.12 19.44
C VAL A 513 4.71 32.69 18.94
N PHE A 514 4.10 31.69 19.58
CA PHE A 514 2.75 31.24 19.26
C PHE A 514 1.70 32.33 19.49
N MET A 515 1.67 32.96 20.66
CA MET A 515 0.70 34.01 20.96
C MET A 515 0.90 35.25 20.07
N GLU A 516 2.15 35.59 19.76
CA GLU A 516 2.46 36.68 18.83
C GLU A 516 1.96 36.39 17.42
N GLY A 517 2.05 35.14 16.96
CA GLY A 517 1.43 34.69 15.73
C GLY A 517 -0.10 34.87 15.72
N ALA A 518 -0.77 34.59 16.83
CA ALA A 518 -2.21 34.84 16.96
C ALA A 518 -2.54 36.34 16.86
N LEU A 519 -1.77 37.20 17.55
CA LEU A 519 -1.91 38.66 17.46
C LEU A 519 -1.71 39.17 16.03
N ALA A 520 -0.72 38.62 15.31
CA ALA A 520 -0.48 38.95 13.91
C ALA A 520 -1.69 38.64 13.03
N LYS A 521 -2.31 37.46 13.19
CA LYS A 521 -3.52 37.12 12.43
C LYS A 521 -4.70 38.02 12.78
N LEU A 522 -4.90 38.36 14.06
CA LEU A 522 -5.94 39.29 14.49
C LEU A 522 -5.78 40.67 13.84
N LEU A 523 -4.56 41.20 13.79
CA LEU A 523 -4.25 42.43 13.08
C LEU A 523 -4.54 42.32 11.58
N LEU A 524 -4.06 41.24 10.90
CA LEU A 524 -4.31 41.05 9.47
C LEU A 524 -5.81 41.00 9.14
N ASN A 525 -6.61 40.35 10.00
CA ASN A 525 -8.07 40.32 9.84
C ASN A 525 -8.68 41.72 9.96
N ILE A 526 -8.25 42.53 10.94
CA ILE A 526 -8.68 43.93 11.07
C ILE A 526 -8.32 44.74 9.81
N GLN A 527 -7.09 44.60 9.31
CA GLN A 527 -6.66 45.33 8.11
C GLN A 527 -7.49 44.97 6.89
N TYR A 528 -7.76 43.67 6.71
CA TYR A 528 -8.55 43.17 5.59
C TYR A 528 -10.00 43.65 5.68
N GLN A 529 -10.61 43.62 6.86
CA GLN A 529 -11.97 44.14 7.08
C GLN A 529 -12.10 45.64 6.79
N GLU A 530 -11.09 46.44 7.14
CA GLU A 530 -11.12 47.90 6.96
C GLU A 530 -10.75 48.36 5.54
N ARG A 531 -9.84 47.65 4.87
CA ARG A 531 -9.21 48.15 3.63
C ARG A 531 -9.23 47.16 2.46
N GLY A 532 -9.75 45.95 2.64
CA GLY A 532 -9.70 44.88 1.64
C GLY A 532 -8.28 44.35 1.35
N ALA A 533 -7.30 44.75 2.17
CA ALA A 533 -5.89 44.38 2.02
C ALA A 533 -5.19 44.33 3.39
N ASP A 534 -4.15 43.50 3.50
CA ASP A 534 -3.44 43.21 4.75
C ASP A 534 -1.94 43.57 4.65
N PRO A 535 -1.57 44.86 4.52
CA PRO A 535 -0.19 45.27 4.23
C PRO A 535 0.83 44.81 5.27
N PHE A 536 0.41 44.53 6.51
CA PHE A 536 1.28 43.97 7.55
C PHE A 536 1.82 42.59 7.18
N ARG A 537 1.15 41.83 6.30
CA ARG A 537 1.60 40.52 5.81
C ARG A 537 3.02 40.55 5.24
N THR A 538 3.39 41.66 4.60
CA THR A 538 4.74 41.85 4.01
C THR A 538 5.85 41.86 5.07
N LYS A 539 5.54 42.32 6.28
CA LYS A 539 6.49 42.38 7.41
C LYS A 539 6.82 40.99 7.97
N LEU A 540 5.97 39.99 7.72
CA LEU A 540 6.22 38.60 8.11
C LEU A 540 7.28 37.91 7.21
N GLN A 541 7.78 38.58 6.17
CA GLN A 541 8.87 38.10 5.30
C GLN A 541 8.65 36.69 4.71
N GLY A 542 7.41 36.38 4.33
CA GLY A 542 7.06 35.03 3.86
C GLY A 542 7.31 33.94 4.91
N LEU A 543 7.16 34.30 6.19
CA LEU A 543 7.41 33.47 7.36
C LEU A 543 8.87 33.01 7.49
N LYS A 544 9.83 33.81 7.02
CA LYS A 544 11.26 33.62 7.33
C LYS A 544 11.56 34.35 8.64
N LEU A 545 11.18 33.73 9.76
CA LEU A 545 11.23 34.33 11.08
C LEU A 545 12.49 33.89 11.84
N ASP A 546 13.03 34.80 12.63
CA ASP A 546 14.05 34.55 13.64
C ASP A 546 13.74 35.37 14.89
N GLU A 547 14.46 35.12 16.00
CA GLU A 547 14.23 35.78 17.29
C GLU A 547 14.20 37.31 17.17
N ARG A 548 15.15 37.88 16.41
CA ARG A 548 15.25 39.33 16.23
C ARG A 548 14.04 39.88 15.49
N LEU A 549 13.57 39.19 14.44
CA LEU A 549 12.41 39.61 13.69
C LEU A 549 11.14 39.54 14.55
N VAL A 550 10.95 38.44 15.29
CA VAL A 550 9.81 38.25 16.19
C VAL A 550 9.76 39.37 17.24
N LYS A 551 10.86 39.61 17.97
CA LYS A 551 10.94 40.71 18.95
C LYS A 551 10.63 42.10 18.35
N ARG A 552 10.94 42.31 17.07
CA ARG A 552 10.61 43.56 16.37
C ARG A 552 9.13 43.65 15.96
N LEU A 553 8.50 42.53 15.62
CA LEU A 553 7.12 42.50 15.12
C LEU A 553 6.12 42.93 16.21
N LEU A 554 6.32 42.52 17.47
CA LEU A 554 5.43 42.87 18.58
C LEU A 554 5.12 44.38 18.68
N PRO A 555 6.11 45.29 18.89
CA PRO A 555 5.82 46.72 18.96
C PRO A 555 5.28 47.28 17.65
N GLU A 556 5.63 46.71 16.50
CA GLU A 556 5.06 47.13 15.22
C GLU A 556 3.56 46.77 15.09
N MET A 557 3.14 45.63 15.65
CA MET A 557 1.74 45.22 15.70
C MET A 557 0.93 46.09 16.66
N GLN A 558 1.47 46.37 17.85
CA GLN A 558 0.84 47.24 18.85
C GLN A 558 0.56 48.63 18.26
N ASN A 559 1.60 49.25 17.67
CA ASN A 559 1.47 50.55 17.02
C ASN A 559 0.41 50.53 15.93
N LYS A 560 0.36 49.47 15.11
CA LYS A 560 -0.67 49.34 14.07
C LYS A 560 -2.07 49.20 14.66
N LEU A 561 -2.27 48.36 15.67
CA LEU A 561 -3.57 48.21 16.32
C LEU A 561 -4.08 49.53 16.92
N GLU A 562 -3.20 50.32 17.53
CA GLU A 562 -3.50 51.67 18.01
C GLU A 562 -3.80 52.65 16.87
N GLU A 563 -3.05 52.62 15.76
CA GLU A 563 -3.35 53.43 14.56
C GLU A 563 -4.75 53.14 13.96
N TYR A 564 -5.22 51.89 14.02
CA TYR A 564 -6.58 51.52 13.61
C TYR A 564 -7.64 51.82 14.68
N GLY A 565 -7.24 52.23 15.89
CA GLY A 565 -8.14 52.43 17.03
C GLY A 565 -8.85 51.15 17.49
N LYS A 566 -8.28 49.97 17.20
CA LYS A 566 -8.89 48.65 17.45
C LYS A 566 -8.02 47.74 18.31
N ASN A 567 -7.24 48.31 19.23
CA ASN A 567 -6.42 47.53 20.14
C ASN A 567 -7.25 46.94 21.31
N TYR A 568 -8.01 45.90 21.02
CA TYR A 568 -8.78 45.14 22.01
C TYR A 568 -7.96 44.04 22.69
N TYR A 569 -6.68 43.87 22.31
CA TYR A 569 -5.87 42.70 22.64
C TYR A 569 -4.76 42.98 23.66
N ARG A 570 -4.92 44.02 24.49
CA ARG A 570 -3.91 44.43 25.50
C ARG A 570 -3.55 43.33 26.49
N GLU A 571 -4.51 42.46 26.86
CA GLU A 571 -4.24 41.29 27.70
C GLU A 571 -3.34 40.27 27.01
N LEU A 572 -3.58 40.00 25.72
CA LEU A 572 -2.73 39.13 24.90
C LEU A 572 -1.32 39.71 24.76
N GLU A 573 -1.20 41.02 24.50
CA GLU A 573 0.07 41.73 24.43
C GLU A 573 0.86 41.64 25.75
N ALA A 574 0.19 41.77 26.89
CA ALA A 574 0.79 41.62 28.22
C ALA A 574 1.31 40.19 28.44
N LEU A 575 0.56 39.17 28.02
CA LEU A 575 0.98 37.78 28.10
C LEU A 575 2.17 37.47 27.17
N ILE A 576 2.14 37.94 25.93
CA ILE A 576 3.28 37.83 25.02
C ILE A 576 4.52 38.45 25.67
N SER A 577 4.38 39.66 26.22
CA SER A 577 5.48 40.37 26.90
C SER A 577 6.01 39.59 28.10
N LYS A 578 5.13 39.02 28.93
CA LYS A 578 5.49 38.15 30.08
C LYS A 578 6.36 36.97 29.62
N TYR A 579 5.91 36.23 28.61
CA TYR A 579 6.63 35.06 28.12
C TYR A 579 7.91 35.43 27.35
N MET A 580 7.96 36.56 26.65
CA MET A 580 9.20 37.07 26.04
C MET A 580 10.26 37.43 27.09
N ILE A 581 9.85 38.07 28.20
CA ILE A 581 10.77 38.40 29.30
C ILE A 581 11.30 37.10 29.93
N GLN A 582 10.43 36.11 30.16
CA GLN A 582 10.83 34.79 30.67
C GLN A 582 11.78 34.05 29.71
N ALA A 583 11.59 34.20 28.40
CA ALA A 583 12.43 33.57 27.39
C ALA A 583 13.84 34.16 27.30
N GLY A 584 14.01 35.44 27.65
CA GLY A 584 15.30 36.13 27.58
C GLY A 584 15.84 36.30 26.15
N GLU A 585 17.16 36.28 26.02
CA GLU A 585 17.92 36.39 24.76
C GLU A 585 18.55 35.06 24.38
N GLY A 586 18.77 34.86 23.07
CA GLY A 586 19.50 33.69 22.56
C GLY A 586 18.65 32.43 22.60
N TRP A 587 17.44 32.51 22.05
CA TRP A 587 16.49 31.41 22.01
C TRP A 587 17.10 30.19 21.32
N ARG A 588 17.03 29.03 21.98
CA ARG A 588 17.48 27.74 21.42
C ARG A 588 16.43 27.14 20.48
N LEU A 589 15.85 27.97 19.62
CA LEU A 589 14.87 27.59 18.61
C LEU A 589 15.46 27.80 17.23
N SER A 590 15.32 26.80 16.36
CA SER A 590 15.62 26.97 14.96
C SER A 590 14.66 27.97 14.31
N LYS A 591 15.09 28.58 13.20
CA LYS A 591 14.22 29.49 12.42
C LYS A 591 12.94 28.79 11.95
N ASP A 592 13.02 27.50 11.66
CA ASP A 592 11.85 26.72 11.24
C ASP A 592 10.90 26.45 12.42
N GLU A 593 11.39 26.19 13.63
CA GLU A 593 10.54 26.16 14.84
C GLU A 593 9.84 27.48 15.08
N ILE A 594 10.58 28.59 15.06
CA ILE A 594 10.00 29.93 15.25
C ILE A 594 8.90 30.17 14.21
N SER A 595 9.18 29.89 12.94
CA SER A 595 8.18 30.00 11.87
C SER A 595 6.96 29.11 12.10
N PHE A 596 7.16 27.86 12.51
CA PHE A 596 6.07 26.91 12.73
C PHE A 596 5.16 27.32 13.88
N TYR A 597 5.71 27.62 15.06
CA TYR A 597 4.92 28.04 16.22
C TYR A 597 4.18 29.36 15.95
N PHE A 598 4.80 30.29 15.24
CA PHE A 598 4.15 31.55 14.86
C PHE A 598 2.93 31.28 13.97
N VAL A 599 3.08 30.43 12.95
CA VAL A 599 1.97 30.10 12.04
C VAL A 599 0.90 29.23 12.73
N LEU A 600 1.29 28.39 13.68
CA LEU A 600 0.35 27.66 14.54
C LEU A 600 -0.51 28.66 15.33
N GLY A 601 0.11 29.70 15.89
CA GLY A 601 -0.57 30.84 16.50
C GLY A 601 -1.56 31.51 15.56
N MET A 602 -1.11 31.84 14.35
CA MET A 602 -1.96 32.44 13.33
C MET A 602 -3.18 31.58 13.01
N ASN A 603 -3.05 30.25 12.98
CA ASN A 603 -4.15 29.35 12.63
C ASN A 603 -5.06 28.98 13.81
N LEU A 604 -4.60 29.21 15.04
CA LEU A 604 -5.37 29.01 16.28
C LEU A 604 -5.80 30.35 16.92
N TYR A 605 -5.78 31.44 16.16
CA TYR A 605 -6.11 32.79 16.64
C TYR A 605 -7.50 32.89 17.28
N TYR A 606 -8.46 32.07 16.83
CA TYR A 606 -9.83 32.05 17.35
C TYR A 606 -9.92 31.70 18.84
N MET A 607 -8.89 31.03 19.39
CA MET A 607 -8.80 30.74 20.82
C MET A 607 -8.67 32.01 21.67
N PHE A 608 -8.24 33.12 21.06
CA PHE A 608 -7.97 34.40 21.70
C PHE A 608 -9.07 35.44 21.47
N ASN A 609 -10.14 35.10 20.76
CA ASN A 609 -11.29 36.00 20.61
C ASN A 609 -12.10 36.06 21.92
N SER A 610 -12.29 37.27 22.45
CA SER A 610 -13.29 37.54 23.48
C SER A 610 -14.68 37.26 22.91
N THR A 611 -15.46 36.40 23.57
CA THR A 611 -16.88 36.17 23.25
C THR A 611 -17.68 37.46 23.44
N ASN A 612 -17.74 38.29 22.40
CA ASN A 612 -18.78 39.30 22.22
C ASN A 612 -19.42 39.04 20.86
N GLY A 613 -20.73 38.81 20.88
CA GLY A 613 -21.52 38.33 19.76
C GLY A 613 -21.38 39.18 18.50
N GLY A 614 -20.67 38.65 17.52
CA GLY A 614 -20.76 39.04 16.13
C GLY A 614 -20.59 37.76 15.32
N LYS A 615 -21.62 37.40 14.55
CA LYS A 615 -21.53 36.28 13.61
C LYS A 615 -20.27 36.44 12.77
N THR A 616 -19.37 35.46 12.85
CA THR A 616 -18.24 35.34 11.94
C THR A 616 -18.76 34.92 10.58
N ASP A 617 -18.89 35.87 9.66
CA ASP A 617 -18.88 35.61 8.24
C ASP A 617 -17.41 35.55 7.78
N GLU A 618 -16.86 34.33 7.72
CA GLU A 618 -15.67 33.95 6.93
C GLU A 618 -15.95 32.65 6.17
#